data_AF-A0A959SRP5-F1
#
_entry.id   AF-A0A959SRP5-F1
#
_cell.length_a   1.000
_cell.length_b   1.000
_cell.length_c   1.000
_cell.angle_alpha   90.00
_cell.angle_beta   90.00
_cell.angle_gamma   90.00
#
_symmetry.space_group_name_H-M   'P 1'
#
loop_
_entity.id
_entity.type
_entity.pdbx_description
1 polymer ?
#
loop_
_entity_poly.entity_id
_entity_poly.type
_entity_poly.pdbx_seq_one_letter_code
_entity_poly.pdbx_strand_id
1 'polypeptide(L)' 'RKGKPVLGLEIIRGMVRDGEEWNDGTILDPDNGKVYDCKLWVEGDKLKVRGYIAFFFRTQTWLPADL' A
#
# COMPACT_ATOMS: atom_id res chain seq x y z
N ARG A 1 1.53 -13.04 -8.71
CA ARG A 1 2.92 -12.51 -8.66
C ARG A 1 3.82 -13.20 -7.62
N LYS A 2 3.33 -14.25 -6.96
CA LYS A 2 4.08 -15.06 -6.00
C LYS A 2 5.39 -15.59 -6.61
N GLY A 3 6.48 -15.56 -5.83
CA GLY A 3 7.79 -16.10 -6.23
C GLY A 3 8.64 -15.17 -7.12
N LYS A 4 8.21 -13.95 -7.39
CA LYS A 4 9.06 -12.93 -8.04
C LYS A 4 9.97 -12.26 -7.00
N PRO A 5 11.17 -11.80 -7.40
CA PRO A 5 12.01 -10.96 -6.52
C PRO A 5 11.22 -9.77 -6.00
N VAL A 6 11.36 -9.48 -4.70
CA VAL A 6 10.69 -8.32 -4.07
C VAL A 6 11.27 -7.02 -4.60
N LEU A 7 12.59 -6.97 -4.80
CA LEU A 7 13.25 -5.80 -5.37
C LEU A 7 12.79 -5.56 -6.81
N GLY A 8 12.31 -4.34 -7.08
CA GLY A 8 11.74 -3.96 -8.39
C GLY A 8 10.29 -4.40 -8.61
N LEU A 9 9.66 -5.04 -7.62
CA LEU A 9 8.26 -5.43 -7.70
C LEU A 9 7.36 -4.23 -7.42
N GLU A 10 6.60 -3.81 -8.42
CA GLU A 10 5.55 -2.80 -8.24
C GLU A 10 4.37 -3.43 -7.46
N ILE A 11 4.33 -3.12 -6.15
CA ILE A 11 3.39 -3.66 -5.17
C ILE A 11 2.13 -2.80 -4.97
N ILE A 12 2.19 -1.48 -5.18
CA ILE A 12 1.02 -0.57 -5.07
C ILE A 12 0.67 -0.06 -6.45
N ARG A 13 -0.62 -0.09 -6.84
CA ARG A 13 -1.07 0.25 -8.20
C ARG A 13 -2.45 0.86 -8.24
N GLY A 14 -2.69 1.67 -9.27
CA GLY A 14 -4.02 2.18 -9.61
C GLY A 14 -4.59 3.15 -8.57
N MET A 15 -3.73 3.76 -7.75
CA MET A 15 -4.16 4.73 -6.75
C MET A 15 -4.76 5.98 -7.42
N VAL A 16 -5.90 6.43 -6.92
CA VAL A 16 -6.57 7.67 -7.31
C VAL A 16 -6.43 8.67 -6.17
N ARG A 17 -6.09 9.92 -6.48
CA ARG A 17 -5.98 10.98 -5.47
C ARG A 17 -7.35 11.57 -5.16
N ASP A 18 -7.66 11.67 -3.87
CA ASP A 18 -8.89 12.25 -3.35
C ASP A 18 -8.55 13.15 -2.15
N GLY A 19 -8.50 14.46 -2.38
CA GLY A 19 -8.04 15.43 -1.39
C GLY A 19 -6.59 15.19 -0.94
N GLU A 20 -6.42 14.89 0.35
CA GLU A 20 -5.14 14.61 0.99
C GLU A 20 -4.80 13.11 1.05
N GLU A 21 -5.66 12.27 0.48
CA GLU A 21 -5.53 10.83 0.50
C GLU A 21 -5.43 10.26 -0.92
N TRP A 22 -5.03 9.00 -1.01
CA TRP A 22 -5.14 8.19 -2.21
C TRP A 22 -5.93 6.92 -1.90
N ASN A 23 -6.87 6.57 -2.77
CA ASN A 23 -7.75 5.41 -2.62
C ASN A 23 -7.98 4.71 -3.98
N ASP A 24 -8.95 3.77 -4.05
CA ASP A 24 -9.34 2.96 -5.22
C ASP A 24 -8.25 2.08 -5.86
N GLY A 25 -7.02 2.17 -5.38
CA GLY A 25 -5.92 1.32 -5.81
C GLY A 25 -5.81 0.03 -5.01
N THR A 26 -4.76 -0.73 -5.30
CA THR A 26 -4.52 -2.03 -4.70
C THR A 26 -3.08 -2.19 -4.24
N ILE A 27 -2.87 -3.05 -3.25
CA ILE A 27 -1.56 -3.47 -2.75
C ILE A 27 -1.41 -4.98 -2.83
N LEU A 28 -0.28 -5.43 -3.40
CA LEU A 28 0.15 -6.82 -3.42
C LEU A 28 0.97 -7.11 -2.17
N ASP A 29 0.58 -8.17 -1.45
CA ASP A 29 1.43 -8.81 -0.46
C ASP A 29 2.38 -9.78 -1.18
N PRO A 30 3.71 -9.53 -1.17
CA PRO A 30 4.67 -10.37 -1.89
C PRO A 30 4.85 -11.76 -1.27
N ASP A 31 4.59 -11.93 0.04
CA ASP A 31 4.84 -13.17 0.77
C ASP A 31 3.82 -14.25 0.38
N ASN A 32 2.55 -13.86 0.25
CA ASN A 32 1.47 -14.78 -0.12
C ASN A 32 0.91 -14.55 -1.54
N GLY A 33 1.24 -13.43 -2.18
CA GLY A 33 0.83 -13.09 -3.54
C GLY A 33 -0.61 -12.57 -3.67
N LYS A 34 -1.31 -12.30 -2.55
CA LYS A 34 -2.68 -11.77 -2.54
C LYS A 34 -2.69 -10.26 -2.77
N VAL A 35 -3.80 -9.78 -3.32
CA VAL A 35 -4.03 -8.37 -3.62
C VAL A 35 -5.18 -7.88 -2.75
N TYR A 36 -5.00 -6.69 -2.18
CA TYR A 36 -5.94 -6.04 -1.27
C TYR A 36 -6.26 -4.64 -1.76
N ASP A 37 -7.45 -4.13 -1.47
CA ASP A 37 -7.76 -2.72 -1.71
C ASP A 37 -6.86 -1.85 -0.82
N CYS A 38 -6.43 -0.70 -1.34
CA CYS A 38 -5.41 0.11 -0.70
C CYS A 38 -5.87 1.57 -0.52
N LYS A 39 -5.56 2.11 0.66
CA LYS A 39 -5.69 3.53 0.98
C LYS A 39 -4.38 4.05 1.54
N LEU A 40 -3.94 5.22 1.06
CA LEU A 40 -2.73 5.90 1.50
C LEU A 40 -3.06 7.30 1.99
N TRP A 41 -2.37 7.73 3.05
CA TRP A 41 -2.40 9.13 3.51
C TRP A 41 -1.10 9.45 4.25
N VAL A 42 -0.80 10.74 4.42
CA VAL A 42 0.39 11.20 5.12
C VAL A 42 -0.01 11.74 6.49
N GLU A 43 0.71 11.34 7.53
CA GLU A 43 0.62 11.92 8.88
C GLU A 43 2.00 12.46 9.28
N GLY A 44 2.16 13.78 9.23
CA GLY A 44 3.47 14.43 9.39
C GLY A 44 4.39 14.08 8.22
N ASP A 45 5.49 13.40 8.49
CA ASP A 45 6.43 12.87 7.50
C ASP A 45 6.21 11.37 7.20
N LYS A 46 5.22 10.74 7.85
CA LYS A 46 5.02 9.29 7.76
C LYS A 46 3.94 8.94 6.77
N LEU A 47 4.21 7.98 5.91
CA LEU A 47 3.20 7.42 5.01
C LEU A 47 2.43 6.33 5.73
N LYS A 48 1.11 6.45 5.77
CA LYS A 48 0.21 5.39 6.20
C LYS A 48 -0.20 4.58 4.98
N VAL A 49 0.00 3.27 5.08
CA VAL A 49 -0.34 2.30 4.04
C VAL A 49 -1.37 1.34 4.61
N ARG A 50 -2.63 1.46 4.19
CA ARG A 50 -3.71 0.59 4.67
C ARG A 50 -4.18 -0.35 3.57
N GLY A 51 -4.26 -1.63 3.91
CA GLY A 51 -4.86 -2.68 3.09
C GLY A 51 -6.19 -3.14 3.69
N TYR A 52 -7.16 -3.47 2.84
CA TYR A 52 -8.50 -3.91 3.24
C TYR A 52 -8.84 -5.32 2.72
N ILE A 53 -9.64 -6.04 3.51
CA ILE A 53 -10.42 -7.21 3.10
C ILE A 53 -11.85 -6.97 3.57
N ALA A 54 -12.73 -6.57 2.64
CA ALA A 54 -14.07 -6.10 2.99
C ALA A 54 -13.99 -5.01 4.10
N PHE A 55 -14.56 -5.26 5.28
CA PHE A 55 -14.54 -4.32 6.40
C PHE A 55 -13.34 -4.46 7.36
N PHE A 56 -12.52 -5.50 7.20
CA PHE A 56 -11.29 -5.66 7.97
C PHE A 56 -10.14 -4.90 7.30
N PHE A 57 -9.27 -4.29 8.11
CA PHE A 57 -8.11 -3.58 7.59
C PHE A 57 -6.90 -3.71 8.49
N ARG A 58 -5.72 -3.52 7.90
CA ARG A 58 -4.45 -3.30 8.61
C ARG A 58 -3.79 -2.06 8.06
N THR A 59 -3.26 -1.22 8.96
CA THR A 59 -2.44 -0.07 8.59
C THR A 59 -0.98 -0.33 8.94
N GLN A 60 -0.07 -0.08 8.00
CA GLN A 60 1.36 0.02 8.24
C GLN A 60 1.77 1.50 8.21
N THR A 61 2.79 1.85 8.99
CA THR A 61 3.42 3.17 8.93
C THR A 61 4.78 3.00 8.29
N TRP A 62 4.99 3.61 7.13
CA TRP A 62 6.28 3.67 6.45
C TRP A 62 6.97 4.97 6.82
N LEU A 63 8.22 4.85 7.26
CA LEU A 63 9.06 5.99 7.57
C LEU A 63 9.64 6.56 6.26
N PRO A 64 9.96 7.86 6.21
CA PRO A 64 10.81 8.41 5.16
C PRO A 64 12.05 7.54 4.97
N ALA A 65 12.44 7.29 3.72
CA ALA A 65 13.74 6.70 3.46
C ALA A 65 14.81 7.76 3.72
N ASP A 66 15.82 7.42 4.51
CA ASP A 66 17.05 8.20 4.57
C ASP A 66 17.74 8.07 3.20
N LEU A 67 18.02 9.21 2.55
CA LEU A 67 18.80 9.29 1.31
C LEU A 67 20.29 9.36 1.62
#